data_AF-A0A6J5BAA9-F1
#
_entry.id   AF-A0A6J5BAA9-F1
#
_cell.length_a   1.000
_cell.length_b   1.000
_cell.length_c   1.000
_cell.angle_alpha   90.00
_cell.angle_beta   90.00
_cell.angle_gamma   90.00
#
_symmetry.space_group_name_H-M   'P 1'
#
loop_
_entity.id
_entity.type
_entity.pdbx_description
1 polymer ?
#
loop_
_entity_poly.entity_id
_entity_poly.type
_entity_poly.pdbx_seq_one_letter_code
_entity_poly.pdbx_strand_id
1 'polypeptide(L)'
;MDIIDMARASGMAITLDGRIGREEYQSVCGSLSALQRFAEAVRQGAAQQSGHQARTAAHSQSMRSMRSVRNLKRPARPHARRDSSAAAHAASEHTN
;
A
#
# COMPACT_ATOMS: atom_id res chain seq x y z
N MET A 1 -13.75 -11.63 4.83
CA MET A 1 -15.15 -11.52 5.25
C MET A 1 -15.90 -12.55 4.43
N ASP A 2 -16.40 -13.59 5.08
CA ASP A 2 -17.22 -14.62 4.43
C ASP A 2 -18.68 -14.33 4.75
N ILE A 3 -19.50 -14.13 3.71
CA ILE A 3 -20.91 -13.77 3.86
C ILE A 3 -21.78 -14.96 4.28
N ILE A 4 -21.36 -16.19 3.95
CA ILE A 4 -22.06 -17.44 4.28
C ILE A 4 -21.91 -17.73 5.78
N ASP A 5 -20.71 -17.57 6.33
CA ASP A 5 -20.48 -17.71 7.78
C ASP A 5 -21.25 -16.66 8.59
N MET A 6 -21.35 -15.43 8.08
CA MET A 6 -22.11 -14.37 8.74
C MET A 6 -23.62 -14.61 8.71
N ALA A 7 -24.14 -15.19 7.62
CA ALA A 7 -25.52 -15.65 7.55
C ALA A 7 -25.79 -16.78 8.56
N ARG A 8 -24.91 -17.79 8.64
CA ARG A 8 -24.99 -18.87 9.64
C ARG A 8 -24.98 -18.32 11.07
N ALA A 9 -24.02 -17.48 11.41
CA ALA A 9 -23.89 -16.86 12.74
C ALA A 9 -25.10 -15.99 13.13
N SER A 10 -25.79 -15.41 12.15
CA SER A 10 -27.01 -14.61 12.38
C SER A 10 -28.26 -15.46 12.60
N GLY A 11 -28.19 -16.77 12.36
CA GLY A 11 -29.32 -17.70 12.42
C GLY A 11 -30.12 -17.79 11.12
N MET A 12 -29.48 -17.56 9.96
CA MET A 12 -30.07 -17.82 8.65
C MET A 12 -29.78 -19.27 8.21
N ALA A 13 -30.77 -19.91 7.60
CA ALA A 13 -30.60 -21.16 6.86
C ALA A 13 -30.03 -20.86 5.46
N ILE A 14 -29.21 -21.77 4.93
CA ILE A 14 -28.55 -21.62 3.63
C ILE A 14 -28.73 -22.92 2.84
N THR A 15 -29.27 -22.80 1.64
CA THR A 15 -29.60 -23.92 0.75
C THR A 15 -28.85 -23.75 -0.56
N LEU A 16 -28.22 -24.81 -1.07
CA LEU A 16 -27.62 -24.81 -2.41
C LEU A 16 -28.71 -25.14 -3.43
N ASP A 17 -29.10 -24.16 -4.25
CA ASP A 17 -30.16 -24.29 -5.24
C ASP A 17 -29.64 -24.92 -6.54
N GLY A 18 -28.37 -24.70 -6.86
CA GLY A 18 -27.74 -25.27 -8.05
C GLY A 18 -26.27 -24.89 -8.22
N ARG A 19 -25.63 -25.55 -9.19
CA ARG A 19 -24.25 -25.26 -9.61
C ARG A 19 -24.20 -25.20 -11.13
N ILE A 20 -23.71 -24.10 -11.69
CA ILE A 20 -23.52 -23.95 -13.15
C ILE A 20 -22.04 -23.70 -13.41
N GLY A 21 -21.38 -24.70 -14.00
CA GLY A 21 -19.93 -24.68 -14.18
C GLY A 21 -19.18 -24.61 -12.84
N ARG A 22 -18.59 -23.44 -12.55
CA ARG A 22 -17.85 -23.16 -11.30
C ARG A 22 -18.63 -22.30 -10.30
N GLU A 23 -19.79 -21.76 -10.69
CA GLU A 23 -20.61 -20.92 -9.83
C GLU A 23 -21.60 -21.76 -9.03
N GLU A 24 -21.77 -21.41 -7.75
CA GLU A 24 -22.76 -22.01 -6.84
C GLU A 24 -23.83 -20.97 -6.55
N TYR A 25 -25.11 -21.33 -6.70
CA TYR A 25 -26.25 -20.48 -6.39
C TYR A 25 -26.86 -20.96 -5.07
N GLN A 26 -26.91 -20.07 -4.08
CA GLN A 26 -27.36 -20.40 -2.73
C GLN A 26 -28.43 -19.41 -2.26
N SER A 27 -29.56 -19.93 -1.80
CA SER A 27 -30.63 -19.17 -1.15
C SER A 27 -30.38 -19.06 0.35
N VAL A 28 -30.65 -17.88 0.91
CA VAL A 28 -30.48 -17.59 2.34
C VAL A 28 -31.83 -17.19 2.94
N CYS A 29 -32.35 -18.00 3.86
CA CYS A 29 -33.71 -17.87 4.39
C CYS A 29 -33.69 -17.78 5.92
N GLY A 30 -34.63 -17.06 6.52
CA GLY A 30 -34.70 -16.91 7.98
C GLY A 30 -35.81 -15.97 8.43
N SER A 31 -35.92 -15.76 9.74
CA SER A 31 -36.84 -14.77 10.31
C SER A 31 -36.34 -13.34 10.06
N LEU A 32 -37.25 -12.36 10.08
CA LEU A 32 -36.88 -10.94 9.92
C LEU A 32 -35.85 -10.49 10.98
N SER A 33 -35.94 -11.00 12.21
CA SER A 33 -34.95 -10.73 13.26
C SER A 33 -33.57 -11.32 12.97
N ALA A 34 -33.48 -12.48 12.29
CA ALA A 34 -32.22 -13.03 11.82
C ALA A 34 -31.64 -12.19 10.66
N LEU A 35 -32.48 -11.73 9.74
CA LEU A 35 -32.09 -10.82 8.66
C LEU A 35 -31.57 -9.47 9.20
N GLN A 36 -32.19 -8.92 10.24
CA GLN A 36 -31.72 -7.71 10.92
C GLN A 36 -30.32 -7.88 11.51
N ARG A 37 -30.06 -8.98 12.23
CA ARG A 37 -28.72 -9.32 12.76
C ARG A 37 -27.70 -9.51 11.65
N PHE A 38 -28.09 -10.17 10.55
CA PHE A 38 -27.22 -10.38 9.40
C PHE A 38 -26.83 -9.05 8.73
N ALA A 39 -27.80 -8.17 8.48
CA ALA A 39 -27.55 -6.85 7.93
C ALA A 39 -26.63 -6.02 8.84
N GLU A 40 -26.77 -6.14 10.16
CA GLU A 40 -25.85 -5.51 11.10
C GLU A 40 -24.43 -6.09 11.04
N ALA A 41 -24.30 -7.42 11.08
CA ALA A 41 -23.00 -8.08 10.96
C ALA A 41 -22.28 -7.65 9.67
N VAL A 42 -22.99 -7.59 8.54
CA VAL A 42 -22.45 -7.13 7.23
C VAL A 42 -21.95 -5.69 7.29
N ARG A 43 -22.71 -4.75 7.89
CA ARG A 43 -22.25 -3.36 8.10
C ARG A 43 -20.98 -3.30 8.95
N GLN A 44 -20.95 -4.03 10.06
CA GLN A 44 -19.79 -4.06 10.97
C GLN A 44 -18.56 -4.63 10.26
N GLY A 45 -18.68 -5.75 9.55
CA GLY A 45 -17.59 -6.37 8.79
C GLY A 45 -16.97 -5.44 7.74
N ALA A 46 -17.81 -4.76 6.95
CA ALA A 46 -17.37 -3.80 5.94
C ALA A 46 -16.63 -2.58 6.53
N ALA A 47 -17.10 -2.08 7.69
CA ALA A 47 -16.43 -1.00 8.41
C ALA A 47 -15.03 -1.43 8.91
N GLN A 48 -14.90 -2.65 9.45
CA GLN A 48 -13.61 -3.18 9.88
C GLN A 48 -12.63 -3.32 8.70
N GLN A 49 -13.06 -3.86 7.55
CA GLN A 49 -12.20 -4.00 6.38
C GLN A 49 -11.69 -2.66 5.84
N SER A 50 -12.52 -1.61 5.87
CA SER A 50 -12.12 -0.25 5.50
C SER A 50 -11.06 0.31 6.45
N GLY A 51 -11.23 0.11 7.76
CA GLY A 51 -10.26 0.55 8.78
C GLY A 51 -8.90 -0.16 8.68
N HIS A 52 -8.88 -1.44 8.31
CA HIS A 52 -7.63 -2.18 8.11
C HIS A 52 -6.84 -1.66 6.89
N GLN A 53 -7.53 -1.37 5.78
CA GLN A 53 -6.90 -0.80 4.58
C GLN A 53 -6.34 0.62 4.82
N ALA A 54 -7.06 1.46 5.58
CA ALA A 54 -6.55 2.78 5.95
C ALA A 54 -5.26 2.71 6.79
N ARG A 55 -5.18 1.74 7.72
CA ARG A 55 -3.99 1.52 8.57
C ARG A 55 -2.78 1.00 7.80
N THR A 56 -2.97 0.06 6.87
CA THR A 56 -1.86 -0.44 6.03
C THR A 56 -1.36 0.63 5.06
N ALA A 57 -2.27 1.43 4.48
CA ALA A 57 -1.91 2.58 3.66
C ALA A 57 -1.07 3.60 4.45
N ALA A 58 -1.51 4.01 5.65
CA ALA A 58 -0.77 4.94 6.51
C ALA A 58 0.63 4.41 6.91
N HIS A 59 0.74 3.12 7.23
CA HIS A 59 2.03 2.49 7.53
C HIS A 59 3.01 2.56 6.34
N SER A 60 2.50 2.29 5.12
CA SER A 60 3.31 2.37 3.89
C SER A 60 3.79 3.79 3.57
N GLN A 61 2.97 4.82 3.85
CA GLN A 61 3.32 6.23 3.67
C GLN A 61 4.40 6.67 4.66
N SER A 62 4.29 6.26 5.93
CA SER A 62 5.30 6.51 6.97
C SER A 62 6.67 5.92 6.61
N MET A 63 6.68 4.67 6.13
CA MET A 63 7.90 4.00 5.63
C MET A 63 8.53 4.69 4.41
N ARG A 64 7.72 5.26 3.50
CA ARG A 64 8.24 6.07 2.37
C ARG A 64 8.87 7.38 2.87
N SER A 65 8.25 8.05 3.83
CA SER A 65 8.80 9.28 4.44
C SER A 65 10.19 9.06 5.05
N MET A 66 10.39 7.96 5.79
CA MET A 66 11.70 7.58 6.36
C MET A 66 12.80 7.24 5.34
N ARG A 67 12.47 6.96 4.07
CA ARG A 67 13.50 6.83 3.01
C ARG A 67 13.93 8.20 2.48
N SER A 68 13.00 9.15 2.38
CA SER A 68 13.28 10.50 1.87
C SER A 68 14.30 11.25 2.74
N VAL A 69 14.09 11.24 4.07
CA VAL A 69 14.95 12.00 5.01
C VAL A 69 16.41 11.53 5.09
N ARG A 70 16.72 10.29 4.67
CA ARG A 70 18.10 9.77 4.65
C ARG A 70 18.96 10.31 3.50
N ASN A 71 18.35 10.92 2.48
CA ASN A 71 19.09 11.45 1.33
C ASN A 71 19.60 12.90 1.52
N LEU A 72 19.20 13.59 2.58
CA LEU A 72 19.44 15.04 2.75
C LEU A 72 20.63 15.37 3.70
N LYS A 73 21.72 14.61 3.63
CA LYS A 73 22.94 14.88 4.43
C LYS A 73 24.26 14.51 3.74
N ARG A 74 24.45 14.97 2.49
CA ARG A 74 25.78 15.07 1.86
C ARG A 74 26.18 16.54 1.72
N PRO A 75 26.94 17.13 2.67
CA PRO A 75 27.48 18.46 2.50
C PRO A 75 28.54 18.45 1.40
N ALA A 76 28.42 19.36 0.42
CA ALA A 76 29.44 19.56 -0.58
C ALA A 76 30.70 20.15 0.09
N ARG A 77 31.88 19.55 -0.19
CA ARG A 77 33.16 20.11 0.25
C ARG A 77 33.49 21.33 -0.63
N PRO A 78 33.67 22.54 -0.07
CA PRO A 78 34.19 23.66 -0.84
C PRO A 78 35.68 23.46 -1.10
N HIS A 79 36.09 23.44 -2.36
CA HIS A 79 37.50 23.42 -2.74
C HIS A 79 38.03 24.85 -2.68
N ALA A 80 38.91 25.12 -1.71
CA ALA A 80 39.50 26.43 -1.52
C ALA A 80 40.37 26.82 -2.74
N ARG A 81 40.28 28.09 -3.14
CA ARG A 81 41.23 28.68 -4.10
C ARG A 81 42.66 28.58 -3.55
N ARG A 82 43.61 28.29 -4.43
CA ARG A 82 44.98 28.78 -4.32
C ARG A 82 45.34 29.45 -5.64
N ASP A 83 45.62 30.74 -5.56
CA ASP A 83 46.29 31.49 -6.62
C ASP A 83 47.80 31.14 -6.65
N SER A 84 48.54 31.72 -7.60
CA SER A 84 50.01 31.62 -7.78
C SER A 84 50.51 30.32 -8.46
N SER A 85 51.53 30.32 -9.32
CA SER A 85 52.33 31.41 -9.91
C SER A 85 53.22 30.89 -11.06
N ALA A 86 53.39 31.71 -12.10
CA ALA A 86 54.56 31.91 -12.99
C ALA A 86 55.46 30.76 -13.52
N ALA A 87 55.89 31.00 -14.78
CA ALA A 87 57.23 30.77 -15.35
C ALA A 87 57.72 29.34 -15.76
N ALA A 88 57.77 29.11 -17.08
CA ALA A 88 58.96 28.76 -17.91
C ALA A 88 58.47 28.57 -19.37
N HIS A 89 58.99 29.19 -20.45
CA HIS A 89 60.31 29.02 -21.10
C HIS A 89 60.69 27.53 -21.30
N ALA A 90 61.02 27.00 -22.48
CA ALA A 90 61.10 27.49 -23.88
C ALA A 90 60.82 26.26 -24.82
N ALA A 91 61.15 26.12 -26.12
CA ALA A 91 61.96 26.88 -27.10
C ALA A 91 61.56 26.49 -28.57
N SER A 92 62.32 27.01 -29.55
CA SER A 92 62.73 26.44 -30.85
C SER A 92 61.86 25.40 -31.59
N GLU A 93 61.37 25.70 -32.80
CA GLU A 93 62.06 25.51 -34.10
C GLU A 93 62.32 24.05 -34.50
N HIS A 94 61.60 23.52 -35.50
CA HIS A 94 62.23 23.13 -36.78
C HIS A 94 61.24 22.88 -37.92
N THR A 95 61.76 22.91 -39.15
CA THR A 95 61.03 22.75 -40.42
C THR A 95 60.78 21.28 -40.79
N ASN A 96 59.72 21.04 -41.58
CA ASN A 96 59.82 20.33 -42.87
C ASN A 96 58.61 20.71 -43.74
#